data_AF-A0A1J5MTE8-F1
#
_entry.id   AF-A0A1J5MTE8-F1
#
_cell.length_a   1.000
_cell.length_b   1.000
_cell.length_c   1.000
_cell.angle_alpha   90.00
_cell.angle_beta   90.00
_cell.angle_gamma   90.00
#
_symmetry.space_group_name_H-M   'P 1'
#
loop_
_entity.id
_entity.type
_entity.pdbx_description
1 polymer ?
#
loop_
_entity_poly.entity_id
_entity_poly.type
_entity_poly.pdbx_seq_one_letter_code
_entity_poly.pdbx_strand_id
1 'polypeptide(L)'
;MNKTNVVIVLSLLVLLLTCVQVYRLFYHLPTSTTHQSSVRAITANVKSSVAQLTKPIIDQPIVTSPILLAPPRLTCEGFNRANQNYDMRYKMFVSEIAENSFYDGIDKVVILDTLMAEFGIETAINFIRALDHSSPQHEYFKAYKQRLDSLKIHGKHIEIEANSPLNMSWRKDYNSINGSLIERANFTINRLPSYARVIWTHTANTAAIENDFTSFQHSILQLAKRDYPPLEHAFLLNDLAGALLRSSFTPQQKQQVIDDLSAINETTFYVTLGDRQDTTWIDELDIRRLGKFGVDLRAINFVNVATVTVSSDKQLLDTWQASIHKYNQHHPKPEAESWCKENKPEAPIYSVTQVSLSAMLAQDDYHTFGEFLEQCYTLNDVMEANYFINAQGWDMSKVFSLEEMEKSSFKERAKIIKNGLPENYKHVFNFSSGNSTGHRENRNKQLSLLIKHGLYPKDPSIAFALHRLTLSNSLSILKQAGDIDTTGKYGVTLVFNAVLSGNNKLATTLINDGYPLTLSTKSPDPLLAYLNRLRANKREFDSQFLELLMVNTPQITQWHINAVHYLKLNDFEFVDAIIEAYPELYSQPPDTLLTIDCDGQRIEFG
;
A
#
# COMPACT_ATOMS: atom_id res chain seq x y z
N MET A 1 -7.01 17.80 73.34
CA MET A 1 -6.53 17.35 72.01
C MET A 1 -7.08 18.28 70.95
N ASN A 2 -6.20 18.87 70.13
CA ASN A 2 -6.59 19.84 69.09
C ASN A 2 -7.37 19.13 67.97
N LYS A 3 -8.46 19.72 67.46
CA LYS A 3 -9.34 19.08 66.45
C LYS A 3 -8.57 18.61 65.21
N THR A 4 -7.52 19.35 64.84
CA THR A 4 -6.61 19.01 63.74
C THR A 4 -5.85 17.70 63.98
N ASN A 5 -5.42 17.42 65.21
CA ASN A 5 -4.70 16.17 65.53
C ASN A 5 -5.65 14.97 65.49
N VAL A 6 -6.93 15.17 65.82
CA VAL A 6 -7.95 14.11 65.73
C VAL A 6 -8.23 13.75 64.27
N VAL A 7 -8.30 14.74 63.38
CA VAL A 7 -8.50 14.52 61.93
C VAL A 7 -7.29 13.83 61.28
N ILE A 8 -6.07 14.22 61.66
CA ILE A 8 -4.84 13.58 61.14
C ILE A 8 -4.76 12.13 61.61
N VAL A 9 -5.05 11.86 62.89
CA VAL A 9 -5.05 10.49 63.43
C VAL A 9 -6.13 9.63 62.78
N LEU A 10 -7.34 10.16 62.57
CA LEU A 10 -8.41 9.46 61.84
C LEU A 10 -8.04 9.18 60.39
N SER A 11 -7.41 10.14 59.71
CA SER A 11 -6.99 9.98 58.31
C SER A 11 -5.89 8.92 58.16
N LEU A 12 -4.93 8.89 59.09
CA LEU A 12 -3.90 7.85 59.16
C LEU A 12 -4.50 6.47 59.49
N LEU A 13 -5.51 6.41 60.34
CA LEU A 13 -6.24 5.17 60.65
C LEU A 13 -6.99 4.62 59.44
N VAL A 14 -7.63 5.49 58.66
CA VAL A 14 -8.31 5.13 57.41
C VAL A 14 -7.29 4.65 56.35
N LEU A 15 -6.13 5.31 56.24
CA LEU A 15 -5.05 4.90 55.35
C LEU A 15 -4.47 3.53 55.76
N LEU A 16 -4.29 3.31 57.07
CA LEU A 16 -3.80 2.03 57.59
C LEU A 16 -4.80 0.90 57.33
N LEU A 17 -6.09 1.16 57.55
CA LEU A 17 -7.16 0.19 57.30
C LEU A 17 -7.28 -0.16 55.81
N THR A 18 -7.14 0.83 54.92
CA THR A 18 -7.13 0.58 53.47
C THR A 18 -5.90 -0.23 53.04
N CYS A 19 -4.71 0.06 53.56
CA CYS A 19 -3.51 -0.76 53.31
C CYS A 19 -3.67 -2.21 53.81
N VAL A 20 -4.28 -2.42 54.98
CA VAL A 20 -4.55 -3.77 55.51
C VAL A 20 -5.56 -4.53 54.65
N GLN A 21 -6.59 -3.86 54.14
CA GLN A 21 -7.58 -4.48 53.25
C GLN A 21 -6.97 -4.85 51.88
N VAL A 22 -6.14 -3.96 51.31
CA VAL A 22 -5.38 -4.25 50.09
C VAL A 22 -4.41 -5.42 50.31
N TYR A 23 -3.67 -5.43 51.42
CA TYR A 23 -2.79 -6.55 51.77
C TYR A 23 -3.56 -7.88 51.91
N ARG A 24 -4.73 -7.89 52.55
CA ARG A 24 -5.58 -9.09 52.62
C ARG A 24 -6.10 -9.55 51.25
N LEU A 25 -6.38 -8.61 50.34
CA LEU A 25 -6.79 -8.91 48.97
C LEU A 25 -5.66 -9.62 48.19
N PHE A 26 -4.41 -9.22 48.41
CA PHE A 26 -3.25 -9.83 47.77
C PHE A 26 -2.71 -11.08 48.50
N TYR A 27 -2.93 -11.21 49.82
CA TYR A 27 -2.51 -12.37 50.62
C TYR A 27 -3.47 -13.57 50.50
N HIS A 28 -4.73 -13.34 50.12
CA HIS A 28 -5.71 -14.40 49.86
C HIS A 28 -5.86 -14.78 48.36
N LEU A 29 -4.96 -14.29 47.49
CA LEU A 29 -4.78 -14.92 46.19
C LEU A 29 -4.29 -16.36 46.43
N PRO A 30 -5.05 -17.39 46.01
CA PRO A 30 -4.60 -18.75 46.17
C PRO A 30 -3.30 -18.90 45.38
N THR A 31 -2.23 -19.29 46.07
CA THR A 31 -1.08 -19.92 45.45
C THR A 31 -1.62 -21.14 44.72
N SER A 32 -1.79 -21.00 43.40
CA SER A 32 -2.05 -22.15 42.55
C SER A 32 -0.78 -23.00 42.61
N THR A 33 -0.83 -23.99 43.49
CA THR A 33 -0.06 -25.21 43.36
C THR A 33 -0.22 -25.68 41.93
N THR A 34 0.88 -25.64 41.20
CA THR A 34 1.08 -26.32 39.92
C THR A 34 0.74 -27.79 40.09
N HIS A 35 -0.53 -28.13 39.92
CA HIS A 35 -0.85 -29.43 39.37
C HIS A 35 -0.32 -29.40 37.94
N GLN A 36 0.76 -30.15 37.72
CA GLN A 36 1.09 -30.70 36.42
C GLN A 36 -0.16 -31.43 35.91
N SER A 37 -1.02 -30.70 35.21
CA SER A 37 -1.84 -31.31 34.19
C SER A 37 -0.87 -31.66 33.08
N SER A 38 -0.59 -32.95 32.94
CA SER A 38 -0.01 -33.50 31.73
C SER A 38 -1.02 -33.30 30.61
N VAL A 39 -1.11 -32.06 30.11
CA VAL A 39 -1.64 -31.82 28.79
C VAL A 39 -0.63 -32.45 27.86
N ARG A 40 -0.93 -33.69 27.46
CA ARG A 40 -0.27 -34.33 26.32
C ARG A 40 -0.19 -33.28 25.22
N ALA A 41 1.04 -32.90 24.87
CA ALA A 41 1.31 -32.23 23.61
C ALA A 41 0.68 -33.08 22.50
N ILE A 42 -0.37 -32.57 21.89
CA ILE A 42 -0.87 -33.10 20.63
C ILE A 42 -0.35 -32.11 19.59
N THR A 43 0.92 -32.30 19.26
CA THR A 43 1.60 -31.69 18.13
C THR A 43 0.88 -32.06 16.84
N ALA A 44 0.69 -31.08 15.95
CA ALA A 44 0.47 -31.40 14.55
C ALA A 44 1.70 -32.19 14.05
N ASN A 45 1.47 -33.26 13.29
CA ASN A 45 2.55 -34.10 12.78
C ASN A 45 3.26 -33.34 11.65
N VAL A 46 4.28 -32.58 12.01
CA VAL A 46 5.29 -32.13 11.05
C VAL A 46 5.91 -33.38 10.42
N LYS A 47 5.85 -33.52 9.09
CA LYS A 47 6.63 -34.53 8.37
C LYS A 47 8.12 -34.17 8.49
N SER A 48 8.75 -34.56 9.59
CA SER A 48 10.20 -34.51 9.71
C SER A 48 10.78 -35.85 9.24
N SER A 49 11.67 -35.81 8.26
CA SER A 49 12.88 -36.64 8.36
C SER A 49 13.82 -35.90 9.31
N VAL A 50 13.78 -36.29 10.59
CA VAL A 50 14.70 -35.76 11.61
C VAL A 50 16.12 -36.15 11.22
N ALA A 51 16.86 -35.22 10.63
CA ALA A 51 18.27 -35.10 10.93
C ALA A 51 18.36 -34.07 12.07
N GLN A 52 19.03 -34.46 13.15
CA GLN A 52 19.30 -33.61 14.31
C GLN A 52 19.77 -32.23 13.84
N LEU A 53 19.15 -31.19 14.38
CA LEU A 53 19.58 -29.79 14.32
C LEU A 53 21.07 -29.72 14.70
N THR A 54 21.94 -29.78 13.71
CA THR A 54 23.29 -29.25 13.83
C THR A 54 23.16 -27.74 13.89
N LYS A 55 23.85 -27.12 14.87
CA LYS A 55 24.22 -25.70 14.81
C LYS A 55 24.67 -25.37 13.38
N PRO A 56 24.35 -24.18 12.84
CA PRO A 56 24.83 -23.78 11.52
C PRO A 56 26.35 -24.00 11.48
N ILE A 57 26.78 -24.87 10.57
CA ILE A 57 28.18 -24.92 10.17
C ILE A 57 28.43 -23.54 9.58
N ILE A 58 29.40 -22.82 10.15
CA ILE A 58 29.91 -21.58 9.59
C ILE A 58 30.60 -21.97 8.29
N ASP A 59 29.82 -22.08 7.22
CA ASP A 59 30.39 -22.08 5.88
C ASP A 59 31.02 -20.70 5.67
N GLN A 60 32.26 -20.75 5.18
CA GLN A 60 33.15 -19.62 4.95
C GLN A 60 32.46 -18.46 4.22
N PRO A 61 32.97 -17.21 4.39
CA PRO A 61 32.39 -16.04 3.74
C PRO A 61 32.35 -16.28 2.22
N ILE A 62 31.14 -16.51 1.71
CA ILE A 62 30.90 -16.49 0.27
C ILE A 62 31.07 -15.03 -0.13
N VAL A 63 32.10 -14.76 -0.92
CA VAL A 63 32.28 -13.51 -1.64
C VAL A 63 31.08 -13.37 -2.58
N THR A 64 30.06 -12.64 -2.13
CA THR A 64 28.92 -12.25 -2.95
C THR A 64 29.40 -11.23 -3.98
N SER A 65 29.05 -11.45 -5.25
CA SER A 65 29.23 -10.42 -6.28
C SER A 65 28.45 -9.16 -5.88
N PRO A 66 28.98 -7.96 -6.11
CA PRO A 66 28.39 -6.75 -5.55
C PRO A 66 26.99 -6.54 -6.15
N ILE A 67 26.03 -6.31 -5.25
CA ILE A 67 24.74 -5.69 -5.56
C ILE A 67 25.02 -4.47 -6.46
N LEU A 68 24.27 -4.30 -7.55
CA LEU A 68 24.33 -3.09 -8.37
C LEU A 68 23.77 -1.93 -7.55
N LEU A 69 24.67 -1.26 -6.83
CA LEU A 69 24.37 -0.12 -5.99
C LEU A 69 24.35 1.14 -6.87
N ALA A 70 23.25 1.89 -6.83
CA ALA A 70 23.25 3.25 -7.35
C ALA A 70 24.31 4.09 -6.60
N PRO A 71 24.93 5.11 -7.22
CA PRO A 71 25.91 5.92 -6.54
C PRO A 71 25.30 6.56 -5.27
N PRO A 72 26.03 6.53 -4.14
CA PRO A 72 25.55 7.01 -2.86
C PRO A 72 25.13 8.49 -2.94
N ARG A 73 23.94 8.84 -2.43
CA ARG A 73 23.45 10.23 -2.31
C ARG A 73 23.52 10.73 -0.88
N LEU A 74 24.11 11.89 -0.62
CA LEU A 74 24.17 12.47 0.72
C LEU A 74 22.77 12.83 1.25
N THR A 75 22.56 12.66 2.56
CA THR A 75 21.32 13.00 3.28
C THR A 75 21.60 13.16 4.79
N CYS A 76 20.63 13.70 5.53
CA CYS A 76 20.60 13.77 6.98
C CYS A 76 19.15 13.87 7.49
N GLU A 77 18.98 13.99 8.80
CA GLU A 77 17.68 14.13 9.45
C GLU A 77 16.86 15.30 8.86
N GLY A 78 15.58 15.02 8.60
CA GLY A 78 14.65 15.96 7.96
C GLY A 78 14.86 16.20 6.45
N PHE A 79 16.03 15.91 5.87
CA PHE A 79 16.34 16.23 4.47
C PHE A 79 15.43 15.52 3.48
N ASN A 80 15.28 14.19 3.57
CA ASN A 80 14.46 13.42 2.62
C ASN A 80 13.00 13.91 2.60
N ARG A 81 12.43 14.21 3.77
CA ARG A 81 11.07 14.77 3.89
C ARG A 81 11.00 16.16 3.24
N ALA A 82 12.01 17.00 3.46
CA ALA A 82 12.07 18.32 2.85
C ALA A 82 12.23 18.25 1.32
N ASN A 83 13.09 17.37 0.80
CA ASN A 83 13.27 17.18 -0.63
C ASN A 83 12.01 16.60 -1.30
N GLN A 84 11.35 15.61 -0.69
CA GLN A 84 10.07 15.10 -1.18
C GLN A 84 8.97 16.18 -1.21
N ASN A 85 8.87 16.99 -0.15
CA ASN A 85 7.94 18.12 -0.10
C ASN A 85 8.25 19.17 -1.17
N TYR A 86 9.54 19.44 -1.42
CA TYR A 86 9.97 20.33 -2.50
C TYR A 86 9.58 19.75 -3.87
N ASP A 87 9.96 18.51 -4.17
CA ASP A 87 9.70 17.89 -5.47
C ASP A 87 8.19 17.81 -5.76
N MET A 88 7.37 17.49 -4.76
CA MET A 88 5.90 17.51 -4.87
C MET A 88 5.39 18.91 -5.21
N ARG A 89 5.80 19.94 -4.44
CA ARG A 89 5.36 21.33 -4.66
C ARG A 89 5.87 21.90 -5.98
N TYR A 90 7.05 21.50 -6.42
CA TYR A 90 7.64 21.90 -7.69
C TYR A 90 6.83 21.33 -8.86
N LYS A 91 6.53 20.03 -8.85
CA LYS A 91 5.68 19.40 -9.87
C LYS A 91 4.28 20.02 -9.93
N MET A 92 3.68 20.32 -8.77
CA MET A 92 2.39 21.04 -8.70
C MET A 92 2.49 22.43 -9.34
N PHE A 93 3.51 23.22 -9.00
CA PHE A 93 3.71 24.54 -9.57
C PHE A 93 3.89 24.52 -11.10
N VAL A 94 4.70 23.59 -11.63
CA VAL A 94 4.88 23.43 -13.07
C VAL A 94 3.56 23.05 -13.77
N SER A 95 2.79 22.14 -13.17
CA SER A 95 1.44 21.78 -13.62
C SER A 95 0.50 22.99 -13.67
N GLU A 96 0.53 23.87 -12.67
CA GLU A 96 -0.34 25.06 -12.62
C GLU A 96 0.05 26.12 -13.67
N ILE A 97 1.34 26.29 -13.97
CA ILE A 97 1.77 27.16 -15.08
C ILE A 97 1.29 26.59 -16.42
N ALA A 98 1.41 25.27 -16.60
CA ALA A 98 0.91 24.58 -17.77
C ALA A 98 -0.62 24.73 -17.91
N GLU A 99 -1.36 24.59 -16.81
CA GLU A 99 -2.80 24.87 -16.74
C GLU A 99 -3.13 26.31 -17.13
N ASN A 100 -2.36 27.28 -16.63
CA ASN A 100 -2.55 28.67 -17.02
C ASN A 100 -2.35 28.87 -18.53
N SER A 101 -1.35 28.21 -19.11
CA SER A 101 -1.05 28.27 -20.54
C SER A 101 -2.17 27.66 -21.39
N PHE A 102 -2.76 26.56 -20.92
CA PHE A 102 -3.95 25.97 -21.54
C PHE A 102 -5.11 26.96 -21.56
N TYR A 103 -5.38 27.64 -20.45
CA TYR A 103 -6.43 28.66 -20.38
C TYR A 103 -6.10 29.96 -21.12
N ASP A 104 -4.83 30.22 -21.41
CA ASP A 104 -4.38 31.27 -22.31
C ASP A 104 -4.51 30.86 -23.81
N GLY A 105 -4.93 29.62 -24.08
CA GLY A 105 -5.26 29.12 -25.43
C GLY A 105 -4.16 28.29 -26.11
N ILE A 106 -3.12 27.88 -25.37
CA ILE A 106 -2.10 26.97 -25.90
C ILE A 106 -2.67 25.55 -26.03
N ASP A 107 -2.35 24.90 -27.15
CA ASP A 107 -2.81 23.55 -27.44
C ASP A 107 -2.37 22.54 -26.38
N LYS A 108 -3.29 21.66 -25.98
CA LYS A 108 -3.09 20.69 -24.90
C LYS A 108 -1.99 19.67 -25.23
N VAL A 109 -1.86 19.24 -26.49
CA VAL A 109 -0.83 18.28 -26.92
C VAL A 109 0.55 18.91 -26.78
N VAL A 110 0.70 20.16 -27.22
CA VAL A 110 1.96 20.92 -27.11
C VAL A 110 2.41 21.04 -25.65
N ILE A 111 1.47 21.32 -24.75
CA ILE A 111 1.73 21.37 -23.31
C ILE A 111 2.17 20.00 -22.78
N LEU A 112 1.45 18.93 -23.11
CA LEU A 112 1.74 17.57 -22.64
C LEU A 112 3.12 17.08 -23.12
N ASP A 113 3.45 17.29 -24.39
CA ASP A 113 4.74 16.89 -24.97
C ASP A 113 5.89 17.64 -24.30
N THR A 114 5.72 18.94 -24.05
CA THR A 114 6.70 19.77 -23.34
C THR A 114 6.87 19.32 -21.89
N LEU A 115 5.77 19.02 -21.18
CA LEU A 115 5.82 18.51 -19.81
C LEU A 115 6.54 17.16 -19.73
N MET A 116 6.21 16.25 -20.64
CA MET A 116 6.82 14.92 -20.70
C MET A 116 8.31 14.98 -21.02
N ALA A 117 8.71 15.82 -21.99
CA ALA A 117 10.09 15.98 -22.42
C ALA A 117 10.98 16.59 -21.32
N GLU A 118 10.50 17.62 -20.63
CA GLU A 118 11.33 18.47 -19.74
C GLU A 118 11.15 18.15 -18.25
N PHE A 119 9.94 17.74 -17.85
CA PHE A 119 9.55 17.59 -16.44
C PHE A 119 9.05 16.18 -16.08
N GLY A 120 8.99 15.28 -17.07
CA GLY A 120 8.56 13.90 -16.91
C GLY A 120 7.04 13.69 -16.87
N ILE A 121 6.67 12.42 -17.03
CA ILE A 121 5.27 11.97 -17.21
C ILE A 121 4.38 12.29 -16.01
N GLU A 122 4.90 12.20 -14.78
CA GLU A 122 4.12 12.49 -13.57
C GLU A 122 3.61 13.94 -13.56
N THR A 123 4.45 14.88 -13.98
CA THR A 123 4.07 16.31 -14.09
C THR A 123 2.99 16.49 -15.15
N ALA A 124 3.08 15.78 -16.28
CA ALA A 124 2.05 15.77 -17.32
C ALA A 124 0.71 15.18 -16.84
N ILE A 125 0.74 14.11 -16.03
CA ILE A 125 -0.45 13.54 -15.39
C ILE A 125 -1.08 14.52 -14.40
N ASN A 126 -0.26 15.21 -13.59
CA ASN A 126 -0.75 16.23 -12.67
C ASN A 126 -1.46 17.38 -13.42
N PHE A 127 -0.95 17.78 -14.59
CA PHE A 127 -1.63 18.74 -15.45
C PHE A 127 -2.99 18.22 -15.96
N ILE A 128 -3.07 16.97 -16.43
CA ILE A 128 -4.36 16.36 -16.84
C ILE A 128 -5.35 16.39 -15.68
N ARG A 129 -4.90 16.01 -14.47
CA ARG A 129 -5.73 16.04 -13.26
C ARG A 129 -6.15 17.44 -12.89
N ALA A 130 -5.28 18.44 -13.01
CA ALA A 130 -5.63 19.81 -12.71
C ALA A 130 -6.82 20.27 -13.56
N LEU A 131 -6.79 19.99 -14.87
CA LEU A 131 -7.88 20.28 -15.80
C LEU A 131 -9.20 19.56 -15.48
N ASP A 132 -9.17 18.44 -14.75
CA ASP A 132 -10.38 17.75 -14.31
C ASP A 132 -11.10 18.45 -13.16
N HIS A 133 -10.41 19.35 -12.46
CA HIS A 133 -10.92 20.05 -11.28
C HIS A 133 -11.30 21.50 -11.58
N SER A 134 -11.02 22.02 -12.78
CA SER A 134 -11.24 23.42 -13.14
C SER A 134 -12.01 23.55 -14.44
N SER A 135 -12.98 24.46 -14.46
CA SER A 135 -13.86 24.67 -15.62
C SER A 135 -14.05 26.16 -15.86
N PRO A 136 -13.80 26.66 -17.09
CA PRO A 136 -14.07 28.05 -17.47
C PRO A 136 -15.53 28.49 -17.27
N GLN A 137 -16.46 27.52 -17.24
CA GLN A 137 -17.89 27.76 -17.06
C GLN A 137 -18.29 27.81 -15.57
N HIS A 138 -17.37 27.55 -14.65
CA HIS A 138 -17.64 27.61 -13.22
C HIS A 138 -17.61 29.05 -12.67
N GLU A 139 -18.50 29.39 -11.74
CA GLU A 139 -18.60 30.77 -11.20
C GLU A 139 -17.32 31.27 -10.51
N TYR A 140 -16.60 30.38 -9.82
CA TYR A 140 -15.31 30.69 -9.18
C TYR A 140 -14.11 30.68 -10.13
N PHE A 141 -14.28 30.32 -11.41
CA PHE A 141 -13.17 30.21 -12.35
C PHE A 141 -12.43 31.53 -12.54
N LYS A 142 -13.16 32.66 -12.57
CA LYS A 142 -12.53 33.97 -12.71
C LYS A 142 -11.52 34.25 -11.59
N ALA A 143 -11.89 33.96 -10.34
CA ALA A 143 -11.00 34.12 -9.20
C ALA A 143 -9.83 33.13 -9.25
N TYR A 144 -10.07 31.92 -9.73
CA TYR A 144 -9.04 30.90 -9.92
C TYR A 144 -8.02 31.29 -11.00
N LYS A 145 -8.48 31.72 -12.18
CA LYS A 145 -7.63 32.22 -13.26
C LYS A 145 -6.77 33.40 -12.83
N GLN A 146 -7.30 34.31 -12.01
CA GLN A 146 -6.51 35.39 -11.42
C GLN A 146 -5.37 34.89 -10.52
N ARG A 147 -5.58 33.79 -9.79
CA ARG A 147 -4.51 33.15 -9.01
C ARG A 147 -3.48 32.48 -9.92
N LEU A 148 -3.92 31.79 -10.98
CA LEU A 148 -3.02 31.23 -11.99
C LEU A 148 -2.16 32.31 -12.67
N ASP A 149 -2.74 33.48 -12.96
CA ASP A 149 -2.01 34.61 -13.53
C ASP A 149 -0.97 35.20 -12.56
N SER A 150 -1.25 35.13 -11.26
CA SER A 150 -0.33 35.63 -10.24
C SER A 150 0.86 34.69 -9.98
N LEU A 151 0.81 33.43 -10.44
CA LEU A 151 1.94 32.48 -10.40
C LEU A 151 3.19 33.04 -11.06
N LYS A 152 3.01 33.69 -12.22
CA LYS A 152 4.08 34.34 -13.00
C LYS A 152 4.75 35.48 -12.22
N ILE A 153 4.06 36.04 -11.22
CA ILE A 153 4.51 37.18 -10.41
C ILE A 153 5.14 36.69 -9.11
N HIS A 154 4.48 35.77 -8.41
CA HIS A 154 4.85 35.39 -7.04
C HIS A 154 5.70 34.11 -6.95
N GLY A 155 5.71 33.26 -7.98
CA GLY A 155 6.51 32.03 -7.98
C GLY A 155 6.13 31.06 -6.85
N LYS A 156 4.84 30.95 -6.50
CA LYS A 156 4.33 30.05 -5.46
C LYS A 156 3.19 29.22 -6.03
N HIS A 157 3.11 27.94 -5.66
CA HIS A 157 1.96 27.11 -6.03
C HIS A 157 0.66 27.57 -5.33
N ILE A 158 -0.50 27.19 -5.87
CA ILE A 158 -1.80 27.49 -5.27
C ILE A 158 -2.14 26.42 -4.24
N GLU A 159 -2.29 26.82 -2.97
CA GLU A 159 -2.90 25.95 -1.97
C GLU A 159 -4.42 25.88 -2.24
N ILE A 160 -4.87 24.77 -2.85
CA ILE A 160 -6.29 24.48 -3.06
C ILE A 160 -6.76 23.60 -1.91
N GLU A 161 -7.66 24.11 -1.06
CA GLU A 161 -8.31 23.29 -0.03
C GLU A 161 -9.10 22.15 -0.68
N ALA A 162 -9.04 20.95 -0.09
CA ALA A 162 -9.72 19.76 -0.62
C ALA A 162 -11.23 19.97 -0.87
N ASN A 163 -11.87 20.83 -0.05
CA ASN A 163 -13.29 21.18 -0.14
C ASN A 163 -13.56 22.49 -0.91
N SER A 164 -12.59 22.97 -1.69
CA SER A 164 -12.78 24.14 -2.54
C SER A 164 -14.00 23.93 -3.46
N PRO A 165 -14.90 24.91 -3.62
CA PRO A 165 -16.03 24.83 -4.53
C PRO A 165 -15.64 24.50 -5.98
N LEU A 166 -14.40 24.76 -6.39
CA LEU A 166 -13.85 24.36 -7.69
C LEU A 166 -13.75 22.83 -7.83
N ASN A 167 -13.37 22.12 -6.77
CA ASN A 167 -13.12 20.66 -6.81
C ASN A 167 -14.39 19.80 -6.82
N MET A 168 -15.54 20.32 -6.36
CA MET A 168 -16.72 19.50 -6.05
C MET A 168 -18.03 19.95 -6.71
N SER A 169 -18.01 21.00 -7.52
CA SER A 169 -19.24 21.62 -8.03
C SER A 169 -20.08 20.71 -8.92
N TRP A 170 -19.47 20.07 -9.91
CA TRP A 170 -20.20 19.21 -10.85
C TRP A 170 -20.77 17.96 -10.16
N ARG A 171 -20.08 17.44 -9.12
CA ARG A 171 -20.54 16.27 -8.35
C ARG A 171 -21.83 16.56 -7.59
N LYS A 172 -21.96 17.77 -7.03
CA LYS A 172 -23.18 18.19 -6.34
C LYS A 172 -24.36 18.27 -7.30
N ASP A 173 -24.15 18.88 -8.47
CA ASP A 173 -25.17 18.94 -9.53
C ASP A 173 -25.55 17.52 -9.98
N TYR A 174 -24.56 16.68 -10.30
CA TYR A 174 -24.76 15.29 -10.74
C TYR A 174 -25.59 14.46 -9.73
N ASN A 175 -25.27 14.56 -8.44
CA ASN A 175 -25.94 13.80 -7.38
C ASN A 175 -27.32 14.37 -7.00
N SER A 176 -27.60 15.64 -7.32
CA SER A 176 -28.89 16.27 -7.01
C SER A 176 -30.04 15.83 -7.94
N ILE A 177 -29.70 15.23 -9.08
CA ILE A 177 -30.66 14.86 -10.11
C ILE A 177 -31.23 13.47 -9.80
N ASN A 178 -32.54 13.41 -9.62
CA ASN A 178 -33.26 12.15 -9.50
C ASN A 178 -33.57 11.59 -10.91
N GLY A 179 -32.65 10.80 -11.45
CA GLY A 179 -32.75 10.16 -12.77
C GLY A 179 -31.72 9.05 -12.97
N SER A 180 -31.72 8.44 -14.15
CA SER A 180 -30.71 7.47 -14.59
C SER A 180 -29.32 8.08 -14.66
N LEU A 181 -28.26 7.27 -14.58
CA LEU A 181 -26.87 7.74 -14.64
C LEU A 181 -26.59 8.56 -15.91
N ILE A 182 -27.18 8.17 -17.04
CA ILE A 182 -27.08 8.89 -18.32
C ILE A 182 -27.77 10.27 -18.25
N GLU A 183 -28.96 10.36 -17.65
CA GLU A 183 -29.68 11.63 -17.51
C GLU A 183 -28.91 12.60 -16.59
N ARG A 184 -28.34 12.10 -15.49
CA ARG A 184 -27.49 12.89 -14.60
C ARG A 184 -26.29 13.44 -15.34
N ALA A 185 -25.58 12.57 -16.07
CA ALA A 185 -24.41 12.96 -16.87
C ALA A 185 -24.75 14.04 -17.90
N ASN A 186 -25.79 13.81 -18.73
CA ASN A 186 -26.19 14.75 -19.77
C ASN A 186 -26.59 16.11 -19.20
N PHE A 187 -27.37 16.15 -18.11
CA PHE A 187 -27.75 17.41 -17.49
C PHE A 187 -26.53 18.17 -16.96
N THR A 188 -25.62 17.50 -16.25
CA THR A 188 -24.42 18.15 -15.71
C THR A 188 -23.50 18.63 -16.84
N ILE A 189 -23.33 17.84 -17.90
CA ILE A 189 -22.51 18.18 -19.08
C ILE A 189 -23.09 19.38 -19.84
N ASN A 190 -24.42 19.46 -19.99
CA ASN A 190 -25.05 20.60 -20.66
C ASN A 190 -24.76 21.93 -19.96
N ARG A 191 -24.55 21.91 -18.64
CA ARG A 191 -24.17 23.09 -17.84
C ARG A 191 -22.66 23.31 -17.80
N LEU A 192 -21.88 22.23 -17.77
CA LEU A 192 -20.42 22.26 -17.66
C LEU A 192 -19.76 21.35 -18.73
N PRO A 193 -19.75 21.77 -20.01
CA PRO A 193 -19.28 20.91 -21.10
C PRO A 193 -17.81 20.50 -21.00
N SER A 194 -16.98 21.32 -20.35
CA SER A 194 -15.55 21.06 -20.11
C SER A 194 -15.30 19.85 -19.20
N TYR A 195 -16.22 19.54 -18.27
CA TYR A 195 -16.10 18.38 -17.39
C TYR A 195 -16.57 17.07 -18.00
N ALA A 196 -17.03 17.06 -19.25
CA ALA A 196 -17.70 15.89 -19.80
C ALA A 196 -16.84 14.62 -19.85
N ARG A 197 -15.50 14.72 -19.96
CA ARG A 197 -14.62 13.55 -19.81
C ARG A 197 -14.76 12.97 -18.40
N VAL A 198 -14.53 13.80 -17.38
CA VAL A 198 -14.60 13.43 -15.96
C VAL A 198 -15.97 12.89 -15.57
N ILE A 199 -17.03 13.53 -16.06
CA ILE A 199 -18.41 13.12 -15.79
C ILE A 199 -18.67 11.74 -16.41
N TRP A 200 -18.35 11.50 -17.69
CA TRP A 200 -18.53 10.17 -18.28
C TRP A 200 -17.65 9.09 -17.64
N THR A 201 -16.41 9.40 -17.26
CA THR A 201 -15.55 8.47 -16.50
C THR A 201 -16.14 8.15 -15.13
N HIS A 202 -16.71 9.15 -14.44
CA HIS A 202 -17.42 8.94 -13.18
C HIS A 202 -18.69 8.12 -13.36
N THR A 203 -19.48 8.40 -14.41
CA THR A 203 -20.68 7.64 -14.77
C THR A 203 -20.34 6.19 -15.06
N ALA A 204 -19.26 5.90 -15.81
CA ALA A 204 -18.78 4.54 -16.04
C ALA A 204 -18.37 3.85 -14.72
N ASN A 205 -17.62 4.53 -13.86
CA ASN A 205 -17.25 3.98 -12.54
C ASN A 205 -18.46 3.65 -11.67
N THR A 206 -19.43 4.57 -11.58
CA THR A 206 -20.66 4.36 -10.82
C THR A 206 -21.50 3.24 -11.44
N ALA A 207 -21.60 3.17 -12.76
CA ALA A 207 -22.30 2.11 -13.48
C ALA A 207 -21.66 0.74 -13.23
N ALA A 208 -20.33 0.64 -13.17
CA ALA A 208 -19.64 -0.59 -12.80
C ALA A 208 -19.98 -1.06 -11.37
N ILE A 209 -20.07 -0.12 -10.43
CA ILE A 209 -20.44 -0.39 -9.02
C ILE A 209 -21.91 -0.80 -8.91
N GLU A 210 -22.80 -0.13 -9.62
CA GLU A 210 -24.24 -0.39 -9.64
C GLU A 210 -24.63 -1.57 -10.55
N ASN A 211 -23.65 -2.18 -11.23
CA ASN A 211 -23.83 -3.24 -12.22
C ASN A 211 -24.78 -2.85 -13.38
N ASP A 212 -24.78 -1.57 -13.76
CA ASP A 212 -25.53 -1.03 -14.90
C ASP A 212 -24.68 -1.06 -16.17
N PHE A 213 -24.72 -2.20 -16.87
CA PHE A 213 -23.96 -2.38 -18.12
C PHE A 213 -24.33 -1.35 -19.20
N THR A 214 -25.61 -0.96 -19.28
CA THR A 214 -26.09 -0.04 -20.32
C THR A 214 -25.49 1.35 -20.14
N SER A 215 -25.52 1.87 -18.92
CA SER A 215 -24.89 3.16 -18.60
C SER A 215 -23.37 3.11 -18.72
N PHE A 216 -22.74 1.98 -18.37
CA PHE A 216 -21.31 1.79 -18.56
C PHE A 216 -20.95 1.89 -20.05
N GLN A 217 -21.57 1.06 -20.90
CA GLN A 217 -21.33 1.05 -22.34
C GLN A 217 -21.64 2.40 -22.98
N HIS A 218 -22.75 3.04 -22.60
CA HIS A 218 -23.07 4.38 -23.10
C HIS A 218 -21.95 5.37 -22.77
N SER A 219 -21.41 5.32 -21.55
CA SER A 219 -20.31 6.20 -21.14
C SER A 219 -19.05 5.98 -21.99
N ILE A 220 -18.70 4.71 -22.29
CA ILE A 220 -17.60 4.36 -23.20
C ILE A 220 -17.82 4.97 -24.59
N LEU A 221 -19.02 4.81 -25.15
CA LEU A 221 -19.35 5.37 -26.47
C LEU A 221 -19.32 6.90 -26.50
N GLN A 222 -19.62 7.58 -25.39
CA GLN A 222 -19.51 9.04 -25.33
C GLN A 222 -18.07 9.51 -25.20
N LEU A 223 -17.23 8.75 -24.49
CA LEU A 223 -15.79 8.98 -24.40
C LEU A 223 -15.12 8.74 -25.76
N ALA A 224 -15.52 7.69 -26.50
CA ALA A 224 -14.99 7.37 -27.83
C ALA A 224 -15.24 8.45 -28.90
N LYS A 225 -16.18 9.36 -28.69
CA LYS A 225 -16.47 10.48 -29.62
C LYS A 225 -15.45 11.62 -29.55
N ARG A 226 -14.43 11.50 -28.71
CA ARG A 226 -13.48 12.56 -28.39
C ARG A 226 -12.07 12.10 -28.69
N ASP A 227 -11.30 12.99 -29.30
CA ASP A 227 -9.88 12.78 -29.51
C ASP A 227 -9.12 13.12 -28.24
N TYR A 228 -8.35 12.15 -27.74
CA TYR A 228 -7.48 12.32 -26.58
C TYR A 228 -6.01 12.22 -27.01
N PRO A 229 -5.13 13.09 -26.49
CA PRO A 229 -3.68 12.90 -26.59
C PRO A 229 -3.27 11.52 -26.03
N PRO A 230 -2.20 10.87 -26.54
CA PRO A 230 -1.82 9.52 -26.15
C PRO A 230 -1.73 9.27 -24.63
N LEU A 231 -1.13 10.20 -23.87
CA LEU A 231 -1.00 10.08 -22.42
C LEU A 231 -2.35 10.18 -21.69
N GLU A 232 -3.23 11.09 -22.12
CA GLU A 232 -4.57 11.23 -21.54
C GLU A 232 -5.45 10.03 -21.89
N HIS A 233 -5.35 9.54 -23.12
CA HIS A 233 -6.03 8.32 -23.56
C HIS A 233 -5.64 7.15 -22.67
N ALA A 234 -4.35 6.96 -22.45
CA ALA A 234 -3.84 5.90 -21.59
C ALA A 234 -4.35 5.97 -20.15
N PHE A 235 -4.34 7.17 -19.57
CA PHE A 235 -4.86 7.41 -18.23
C PHE A 235 -6.35 7.07 -18.15
N LEU A 236 -7.14 7.51 -19.14
CA LEU A 236 -8.56 7.20 -19.25
C LEU A 236 -8.81 5.69 -19.36
N LEU A 237 -8.08 4.99 -20.23
CA LEU A 237 -8.22 3.55 -20.42
C LEU A 237 -7.86 2.77 -19.14
N ASN A 238 -6.87 3.22 -18.38
CA ASN A 238 -6.54 2.61 -17.09
C ASN A 238 -7.68 2.76 -16.07
N ASP A 239 -8.27 3.95 -15.95
CA ASP A 239 -9.43 4.18 -15.07
C ASP A 239 -10.62 3.28 -15.45
N LEU A 240 -10.90 3.16 -16.75
CA LEU A 240 -11.99 2.33 -17.27
C LEU A 240 -11.72 0.83 -17.12
N ALA A 241 -10.47 0.40 -17.31
CA ALA A 241 -10.06 -0.99 -17.07
C ALA A 241 -10.20 -1.38 -15.60
N GLY A 242 -9.81 -0.50 -14.68
CA GLY A 242 -10.01 -0.71 -13.24
C GLY A 242 -11.50 -0.79 -12.89
N ALA A 243 -12.34 0.09 -13.46
CA ALA A 243 -13.80 0.02 -13.31
C ALA A 243 -14.37 -1.30 -13.82
N LEU A 244 -13.95 -1.71 -15.03
CA LEU A 244 -14.38 -2.95 -15.67
C LEU A 244 -13.96 -4.19 -14.85
N LEU A 245 -12.75 -4.19 -14.29
CA LEU A 245 -12.29 -5.26 -13.40
C LEU A 245 -13.19 -5.38 -12.17
N ARG A 246 -13.52 -4.25 -11.51
CA ARG A 246 -14.35 -4.23 -10.31
C ARG A 246 -15.82 -4.56 -10.57
N SER A 247 -16.30 -4.38 -11.80
CA SER A 247 -17.69 -4.66 -12.18
C SER A 247 -18.06 -6.14 -12.08
N SER A 248 -19.36 -6.40 -11.89
CA SER A 248 -19.97 -7.73 -11.94
C SER A 248 -20.53 -8.11 -13.31
N PHE A 249 -20.04 -7.46 -14.37
CA PHE A 249 -20.43 -7.78 -15.74
C PHE A 249 -19.98 -9.19 -16.13
N THR A 250 -20.78 -9.83 -16.96
CA THR A 250 -20.46 -11.15 -17.53
C THR A 250 -19.20 -11.09 -18.41
N PRO A 251 -18.49 -12.21 -18.61
CA PRO A 251 -17.33 -12.23 -19.52
C PRO A 251 -17.64 -11.69 -20.92
N GLN A 252 -18.84 -11.96 -21.44
CA GLN A 252 -19.31 -11.46 -22.75
C GLN A 252 -19.46 -9.94 -22.76
N GLN A 253 -20.07 -9.38 -21.71
CA GLN A 253 -20.17 -7.93 -21.54
C GLN A 253 -18.81 -7.26 -21.37
N LYS A 254 -17.88 -7.90 -20.66
CA LYS A 254 -16.50 -7.38 -20.52
C LYS A 254 -15.74 -7.43 -21.84
N GLN A 255 -15.92 -8.49 -22.64
CA GLN A 255 -15.37 -8.54 -24.00
C GLN A 255 -15.93 -7.41 -24.87
N GLN A 256 -17.24 -7.20 -24.85
CA GLN A 256 -17.87 -6.12 -25.60
C GLN A 256 -17.33 -4.75 -25.19
N VAL A 257 -17.09 -4.52 -23.90
CA VAL A 257 -16.44 -3.29 -23.43
C VAL A 257 -15.01 -3.18 -23.94
N ILE A 258 -14.23 -4.26 -23.96
CA ILE A 258 -12.87 -4.23 -24.53
C ILE A 258 -12.90 -3.86 -26.01
N ASP A 259 -13.83 -4.44 -26.76
CA ASP A 259 -14.01 -4.13 -28.17
C ASP A 259 -14.42 -2.64 -28.34
N ASP A 260 -15.33 -2.14 -27.51
CA ASP A 260 -15.74 -0.73 -27.51
C ASP A 260 -14.60 0.23 -27.06
N LEU A 261 -13.75 -0.20 -26.10
CA LEU A 261 -12.57 0.56 -25.64
C LEU A 261 -11.51 0.66 -26.73
N SER A 262 -11.33 -0.39 -27.54
CA SER A 262 -10.42 -0.34 -28.69
C SER A 262 -10.84 0.73 -29.71
N ALA A 263 -12.12 1.07 -29.76
CA ALA A 263 -12.65 2.12 -30.63
C ALA A 263 -12.44 3.56 -30.10
N ILE A 264 -11.92 3.76 -28.87
CA ILE A 264 -11.66 5.11 -28.33
C ILE A 264 -10.54 5.85 -29.09
N ASN A 265 -9.70 5.17 -29.88
CA ASN A 265 -8.85 5.76 -30.95
C ASN A 265 -8.15 4.63 -31.73
N GLU A 266 -7.91 4.77 -33.03
CA GLU A 266 -7.16 3.79 -33.87
C GLU A 266 -5.71 3.58 -33.38
N THR A 267 -5.15 4.56 -32.67
CA THR A 267 -3.85 4.48 -32.01
C THR A 267 -4.02 4.13 -30.53
N THR A 268 -4.61 2.97 -30.24
CA THR A 268 -4.76 2.52 -28.84
C THR A 268 -3.37 2.35 -28.21
N PHE A 269 -3.11 3.01 -27.08
CA PHE A 269 -1.84 2.88 -26.36
C PHE A 269 -2.13 2.58 -24.90
N TYR A 270 -1.82 1.38 -24.46
CA TYR A 270 -1.79 1.07 -23.02
C TYR A 270 -0.41 1.26 -22.45
N VAL A 271 -0.37 2.06 -21.40
CA VAL A 271 0.84 2.61 -20.82
C VAL A 271 1.31 1.75 -19.67
N THR A 272 2.50 1.19 -19.85
CA THR A 272 3.31 0.74 -18.73
C THR A 272 4.32 1.85 -18.43
N LEU A 273 4.40 2.32 -17.19
CA LEU A 273 5.51 3.17 -16.73
C LEU A 273 6.72 2.31 -16.35
N GLY A 274 7.05 1.32 -17.18
CA GLY A 274 7.90 0.19 -16.83
C GLY A 274 9.39 0.48 -16.68
N ASP A 275 9.86 1.74 -16.74
CA ASP A 275 11.30 2.04 -16.71
C ASP A 275 11.67 3.36 -15.97
N ARG A 276 10.85 3.87 -15.05
CA ARG A 276 11.31 4.94 -14.12
C ARG A 276 10.97 4.64 -12.66
N GLN A 277 12.02 4.68 -11.84
CA GLN A 277 12.12 4.37 -10.40
C GLN A 277 11.22 5.19 -9.45
N ASP A 278 10.31 6.05 -9.94
CA ASP A 278 9.63 7.05 -9.10
C ASP A 278 8.11 7.17 -9.31
N THR A 279 7.48 6.34 -10.16
CA THR A 279 6.04 6.46 -10.41
C THR A 279 5.23 5.39 -9.70
N THR A 280 4.72 5.75 -8.52
CA THR A 280 3.88 4.93 -7.62
C THR A 280 2.43 4.74 -8.09
N TRP A 281 2.04 5.18 -9.29
CA TRP A 281 0.62 5.41 -9.63
C TRP A 281 0.09 4.69 -10.88
N ILE A 282 0.92 4.02 -11.68
CA ILE A 282 0.42 3.30 -12.88
C ILE A 282 0.90 1.85 -12.79
N ASP A 283 0.03 1.05 -12.20
CA ASP A 283 0.16 -0.38 -12.00
C ASP A 283 0.54 -1.13 -13.28
N GLU A 284 1.09 -2.33 -13.10
CA GLU A 284 1.07 -3.40 -14.09
C GLU A 284 -0.40 -3.71 -14.47
N LEU A 285 -0.89 -2.90 -15.42
CA LEU A 285 -2.08 -2.95 -16.25
C LEU A 285 -3.19 -3.85 -15.73
N ASP A 286 -4.13 -3.25 -14.99
CA ASP A 286 -5.45 -3.80 -14.69
C ASP A 286 -6.09 -4.47 -15.93
N ILE A 287 -5.85 -3.93 -17.13
CA ILE A 287 -6.36 -4.53 -18.35
C ILE A 287 -5.68 -5.86 -18.74
N ARG A 288 -4.37 -6.03 -18.54
CA ARG A 288 -3.67 -7.30 -18.83
C ARG A 288 -4.21 -8.43 -17.95
N ARG A 289 -4.74 -8.09 -16.77
CA ARG A 289 -5.38 -9.04 -15.85
C ARG A 289 -6.69 -9.59 -16.41
N LEU A 290 -7.46 -8.82 -17.18
CA LEU A 290 -8.65 -9.33 -17.88
C LEU A 290 -8.31 -10.49 -18.81
N GLY A 291 -7.12 -10.46 -19.43
CA GLY A 291 -6.61 -11.54 -20.28
C GLY A 291 -6.51 -12.89 -19.56
N LYS A 292 -6.14 -12.89 -18.27
CA LYS A 292 -6.09 -14.11 -17.44
C LYS A 292 -7.47 -14.74 -17.23
N PHE A 293 -8.55 -13.97 -17.45
CA PHE A 293 -9.93 -14.42 -17.30
C PHE A 293 -10.65 -14.64 -18.63
N GLY A 294 -9.88 -14.84 -19.71
CA GLY A 294 -10.42 -15.21 -21.02
C GLY A 294 -11.05 -14.06 -21.81
N VAL A 295 -10.81 -12.80 -21.40
CA VAL A 295 -11.10 -11.63 -22.23
C VAL A 295 -9.98 -11.48 -23.26
N ASP A 296 -10.34 -11.41 -24.53
CA ASP A 296 -9.41 -11.21 -25.64
C ASP A 296 -8.99 -9.73 -25.71
N LEU A 297 -7.69 -9.50 -25.50
CA LEU A 297 -7.08 -8.17 -25.53
C LEU A 297 -6.38 -7.88 -26.87
N ARG A 298 -6.53 -8.73 -27.91
CA ARG A 298 -5.83 -8.52 -29.19
C ARG A 298 -6.30 -7.27 -29.95
N ALA A 299 -7.51 -6.79 -29.68
CA ALA A 299 -8.00 -5.51 -30.20
C ALA A 299 -7.27 -4.30 -29.60
N ILE A 300 -6.45 -4.52 -28.56
CA ILE A 300 -5.79 -3.48 -27.79
C ILE A 300 -4.28 -3.49 -28.03
N ASN A 301 -3.75 -2.32 -28.40
CA ASN A 301 -2.32 -2.08 -28.59
C ASN A 301 -1.68 -1.55 -27.28
N PHE A 302 -0.56 -2.14 -26.88
CA PHE A 302 0.20 -1.76 -25.68
C PHE A 302 1.49 -1.01 -26.07
N VAL A 303 1.73 0.17 -25.50
CA VAL A 303 2.95 0.96 -25.73
C VAL A 303 3.48 1.54 -24.42
N ASN A 304 4.76 1.28 -24.15
CA ASN A 304 5.45 1.84 -23.00
C ASN A 304 5.69 3.35 -23.24
N VAL A 305 5.19 4.24 -22.37
CA VAL A 305 5.37 5.70 -22.55
C VAL A 305 6.83 6.10 -22.40
N ALA A 306 7.65 5.32 -21.68
CA ALA A 306 9.09 5.53 -21.65
C ALA A 306 9.74 5.40 -23.05
N THR A 307 9.08 4.72 -23.99
CA THR A 307 9.53 4.58 -25.38
C THR A 307 8.97 5.65 -26.32
N VAL A 308 8.02 6.47 -25.85
CA VAL A 308 7.46 7.57 -26.63
C VAL A 308 8.46 8.73 -26.63
N THR A 309 8.99 9.04 -27.81
CA THR A 309 9.84 10.22 -27.99
C THR A 309 8.96 11.42 -28.29
N VAL A 310 8.91 12.37 -27.35
CA VAL A 310 8.19 13.65 -27.51
C VAL A 310 9.19 14.78 -27.70
N SER A 311 8.78 15.83 -28.41
CA SER A 311 9.59 17.03 -28.60
C SER A 311 9.00 18.18 -27.79
N SER A 312 9.86 18.85 -27.04
CA SER A 312 9.51 20.04 -26.26
C SER A 312 9.28 21.25 -27.17
N ASP A 313 8.24 22.04 -26.91
CA ASP A 313 8.07 23.34 -27.56
C ASP A 313 8.93 24.39 -26.85
N LYS A 314 9.97 24.84 -27.55
CA LYS A 314 10.96 25.76 -26.99
C LYS A 314 10.36 27.10 -26.58
N GLN A 315 9.43 27.64 -27.37
CA GLN A 315 8.84 28.95 -27.08
C GLN A 315 7.99 28.88 -25.80
N LEU A 316 7.18 27.83 -25.66
CA LEU A 316 6.41 27.56 -24.45
C LEU A 316 7.32 27.36 -23.24
N LEU A 317 8.35 26.53 -23.38
CA LEU A 317 9.33 26.30 -22.32
C LEU A 317 10.01 27.60 -21.86
N ASP A 318 10.43 28.45 -22.79
CA ASP A 318 11.04 29.75 -22.48
C ASP A 318 10.07 30.64 -21.67
N THR A 319 8.76 30.59 -21.94
CA THR A 319 7.76 31.31 -21.12
C THR A 319 7.63 30.75 -19.70
N TRP A 320 7.75 29.44 -19.53
CA TRP A 320 7.69 28.78 -18.23
C TRP A 320 8.96 29.01 -17.41
N GLN A 321 10.12 29.04 -18.05
CA GLN A 321 11.43 29.23 -17.41
C GLN A 321 11.49 30.50 -16.55
N ALA A 322 10.86 31.60 -16.99
CA ALA A 322 10.80 32.83 -16.18
C ALA A 322 10.06 32.62 -14.85
N SER A 323 8.97 31.86 -14.86
CA SER A 323 8.17 31.55 -13.66
C SER A 323 8.86 30.52 -12.78
N ILE A 324 9.48 29.50 -13.39
CA ILE A 324 10.29 28.48 -12.71
C ILE A 324 11.50 29.12 -12.03
N HIS A 325 12.17 30.06 -12.69
CA HIS A 325 13.29 30.78 -12.10
C HIS A 325 12.86 31.56 -10.86
N LYS A 326 11.72 32.27 -10.91
CA LYS A 326 11.16 32.95 -9.74
C LYS A 326 10.77 31.98 -8.62
N TYR A 327 10.19 30.83 -8.95
CA TYR A 327 9.90 29.79 -7.95
C TYR A 327 11.17 29.33 -7.26
N ASN A 328 12.21 28.97 -8.02
CA ASN A 328 13.49 28.51 -7.48
C ASN A 328 14.20 29.59 -6.63
N GLN A 329 13.99 30.88 -6.91
CA GLN A 329 14.49 31.98 -6.07
C GLN A 329 13.80 32.04 -4.69
N HIS A 330 12.50 31.78 -4.61
CA HIS A 330 11.73 31.82 -3.35
C HIS A 330 11.73 30.48 -2.61
N HIS A 331 11.95 29.40 -3.35
CA HIS A 331 11.94 28.02 -2.90
C HIS A 331 13.17 27.32 -3.47
N PRO A 332 14.38 27.61 -2.95
CA PRO A 332 15.57 26.91 -3.40
C PRO A 332 15.42 25.41 -3.12
N LYS A 333 15.80 24.58 -4.09
CA LYS A 333 15.84 23.13 -3.88
C LYS A 333 16.76 22.85 -2.69
N PRO A 334 16.31 22.10 -1.67
CA PRO A 334 17.19 21.75 -0.57
C PRO A 334 18.33 20.89 -1.12
N GLU A 335 19.57 21.34 -0.92
CA GLU A 335 20.76 20.55 -1.19
C GLU A 335 21.17 19.83 0.08
N ALA A 336 21.57 18.56 -0.03
CA ALA A 336 21.89 17.75 1.13
C ALA A 336 22.96 18.41 2.01
N GLU A 337 24.08 18.84 1.42
CA GLU A 337 25.19 19.44 2.18
C GLU A 337 24.77 20.72 2.92
N SER A 338 24.09 21.63 2.23
CA SER A 338 23.60 22.90 2.79
C SER A 338 22.53 22.66 3.87
N TRP A 339 21.56 21.79 3.59
CA TRP A 339 20.50 21.42 4.53
C TRP A 339 21.06 20.83 5.82
N CYS A 340 22.01 19.89 5.70
CA CYS A 340 22.63 19.24 6.84
C CYS A 340 23.51 20.21 7.63
N LYS A 341 24.17 21.17 6.98
CA LYS A 341 24.97 22.19 7.67
C LYS A 341 24.11 23.20 8.44
N GLU A 342 22.99 23.63 7.84
CA GLU A 342 22.12 24.68 8.40
C GLU A 342 21.23 24.18 9.52
N ASN A 343 20.69 22.96 9.39
CA ASN A 343 19.78 22.38 10.39
C ASN A 343 20.53 21.75 11.57
N LYS A 344 21.88 21.74 11.53
CA LYS A 344 22.77 21.25 12.61
C LYS A 344 22.23 19.96 13.26
N PRO A 345 22.00 18.89 12.49
CA PRO A 345 21.59 17.63 13.07
C PRO A 345 22.66 17.24 14.10
N GLU A 346 22.24 16.76 15.27
CA GLU A 346 23.16 16.22 16.29
C GLU A 346 23.86 14.93 15.79
N ALA A 347 23.47 14.43 14.61
CA ALA A 347 23.83 13.13 14.02
C ALA A 347 24.53 13.28 12.64
N PRO A 348 25.30 12.26 12.20
CA PRO A 348 26.17 12.36 11.04
C PRO A 348 25.42 12.41 9.70
N ILE A 349 26.12 12.93 8.69
CA ILE A 349 25.74 12.88 7.28
C ILE A 349 25.96 11.45 6.81
N TYR A 350 24.99 10.88 6.11
CA TYR A 350 25.07 9.51 5.58
C TYR A 350 24.67 9.49 4.11
N SER A 351 25.12 8.46 3.40
CA SER A 351 24.74 8.24 2.02
C SER A 351 23.50 7.35 1.91
N VAL A 352 22.66 7.53 0.88
CA VAL A 352 21.60 6.58 0.53
C VAL A 352 22.03 5.81 -0.70
N THR A 353 21.89 4.49 -0.64
CA THR A 353 22.09 3.59 -1.76
C THR A 353 20.80 2.83 -2.02
N GLN A 354 20.31 2.93 -3.26
CA GLN A 354 19.16 2.16 -3.73
C GLN A 354 19.60 0.75 -4.15
N VAL A 355 18.81 -0.23 -3.75
CA VAL A 355 18.99 -1.65 -4.04
C VAL A 355 17.76 -2.15 -4.80
N SER A 356 17.98 -2.64 -6.02
CA SER A 356 16.92 -3.19 -6.89
C SER A 356 16.38 -4.51 -6.33
N LEU A 357 15.05 -4.63 -6.26
CA LEU A 357 14.37 -5.85 -5.86
C LEU A 357 14.70 -7.03 -6.80
N SER A 358 14.66 -6.80 -8.12
CA SER A 358 14.92 -7.81 -9.15
C SER A 358 16.35 -8.33 -9.10
N ALA A 359 17.32 -7.45 -8.82
CA ALA A 359 18.71 -7.86 -8.63
C ALA A 359 18.88 -8.79 -7.43
N MET A 360 18.09 -8.63 -6.37
CA MET A 360 18.14 -9.47 -5.18
C MET A 360 17.40 -10.80 -5.36
N LEU A 361 16.25 -10.78 -6.05
CA LEU A 361 15.56 -12.00 -6.48
C LEU A 361 16.48 -12.92 -7.30
N ALA A 362 17.27 -12.35 -8.21
CA ALA A 362 18.21 -13.10 -9.04
C ALA A 362 19.37 -13.76 -8.26
N GLN A 363 19.61 -13.35 -7.01
CA GLN A 363 20.70 -13.86 -6.17
C GLN A 363 20.23 -14.83 -5.06
N ASP A 364 18.92 -15.11 -5.02
CA ASP A 364 18.24 -15.88 -3.98
C ASP A 364 18.48 -15.35 -2.55
N ASP A 365 18.75 -14.05 -2.39
CA ASP A 365 18.96 -13.41 -1.08
C ASP A 365 17.69 -12.65 -0.64
N TYR A 366 16.93 -13.29 0.24
CA TYR A 366 15.63 -12.81 0.71
C TYR A 366 15.66 -12.31 2.16
N HIS A 367 16.84 -12.28 2.79
CA HIS A 367 17.06 -11.90 4.19
C HIS A 367 16.39 -10.57 4.55
N THR A 368 16.33 -9.67 3.56
CA THR A 368 15.94 -8.28 3.75
C THR A 368 14.51 -7.95 3.27
N PHE A 369 13.79 -8.87 2.60
CA PHE A 369 12.68 -8.49 1.71
C PHE A 369 11.30 -9.07 1.99
N GLY A 370 11.11 -9.94 2.98
CA GLY A 370 9.80 -10.61 3.13
C GLY A 370 8.61 -9.66 3.35
N GLU A 371 8.85 -8.51 4.00
CA GLU A 371 7.87 -7.43 4.11
C GLU A 371 7.65 -6.74 2.77
N PHE A 372 8.73 -6.31 2.10
CA PHE A 372 8.67 -5.59 0.83
C PHE A 372 8.07 -6.43 -0.30
N LEU A 373 8.29 -7.75 -0.34
CA LEU A 373 7.67 -8.65 -1.31
C LEU A 373 6.16 -8.75 -1.09
N GLU A 374 5.69 -8.88 0.15
CA GLU A 374 4.25 -8.84 0.42
C GLU A 374 3.70 -7.43 0.10
N GLN A 375 4.45 -6.36 0.37
CA GLN A 375 4.05 -4.98 0.06
C GLN A 375 4.02 -4.67 -1.46
N CYS A 376 4.97 -5.15 -2.27
CA CYS A 376 5.01 -4.89 -3.72
C CYS A 376 4.00 -5.79 -4.52
N TYR A 377 3.45 -6.89 -3.96
CA TYR A 377 2.62 -7.85 -4.71
C TYR A 377 1.15 -8.06 -4.23
N THR A 378 0.78 -7.70 -2.98
CA THR A 378 -0.48 -8.17 -2.36
C THR A 378 -1.81 -7.64 -2.94
N LEU A 379 -1.84 -6.44 -3.52
CA LEU A 379 -3.09 -5.83 -4.02
C LEU A 379 -3.68 -6.56 -5.24
N ASN A 380 -2.81 -7.13 -6.08
CA ASN A 380 -3.19 -7.70 -7.38
C ASN A 380 -4.03 -8.96 -7.22
N ASP A 381 -3.70 -9.80 -6.24
CA ASP A 381 -4.37 -11.09 -6.03
C ASP A 381 -5.78 -10.94 -5.43
N VAL A 382 -6.03 -9.88 -4.67
CA VAL A 382 -7.36 -9.55 -4.12
C VAL A 382 -8.31 -9.10 -5.23
N MET A 383 -7.82 -8.28 -6.16
CA MET A 383 -8.60 -7.83 -7.31
C MET A 383 -8.95 -9.00 -8.24
N GLU A 384 -8.02 -9.91 -8.46
CA GLU A 384 -8.26 -11.14 -9.24
C GLU A 384 -9.30 -12.05 -8.59
N ALA A 385 -9.23 -12.26 -7.28
CA ALA A 385 -10.23 -13.04 -6.56
C ALA A 385 -11.62 -12.39 -6.64
N ASN A 386 -11.71 -11.07 -6.44
CA ASN A 386 -12.97 -10.33 -6.54
C ASN A 386 -13.56 -10.43 -7.96
N TYR A 387 -12.73 -10.22 -8.99
CA TYR A 387 -13.13 -10.38 -10.38
C TYR A 387 -13.69 -11.77 -10.65
N PHE A 388 -12.96 -12.82 -10.26
CA PHE A 388 -13.35 -14.20 -10.52
C PHE A 388 -14.72 -14.51 -9.91
N ILE A 389 -14.91 -14.13 -8.64
CA ILE A 389 -16.16 -14.33 -7.91
C ILE A 389 -17.32 -13.61 -8.61
N ASN A 390 -17.12 -12.35 -8.98
CA ASN A 390 -18.13 -11.57 -9.67
C ASN A 390 -18.47 -12.12 -11.06
N ALA A 391 -17.49 -12.68 -11.79
CA ALA A 391 -17.70 -13.31 -13.09
C ALA A 391 -18.58 -14.57 -13.00
N GLN A 392 -18.67 -15.21 -11.82
CA GLN A 392 -19.63 -16.30 -11.57
C GLN A 392 -21.04 -15.80 -11.24
N GLY A 393 -21.28 -14.48 -11.23
CA GLY A 393 -22.52 -13.86 -10.78
C GLY A 393 -22.70 -13.90 -9.26
N TRP A 394 -21.62 -14.06 -8.49
CA TRP A 394 -21.66 -14.11 -7.03
C TRP A 394 -21.30 -12.75 -6.44
N ASP A 395 -21.96 -12.40 -5.33
CA ASP A 395 -21.67 -11.18 -4.57
C ASP A 395 -20.50 -11.44 -3.61
N MET A 396 -19.34 -10.82 -3.86
CA MET A 396 -18.13 -10.97 -3.05
C MET A 396 -18.35 -10.65 -1.56
N SER A 397 -19.29 -9.74 -1.23
CA SER A 397 -19.60 -9.38 0.16
C SER A 397 -20.41 -10.45 0.89
N LYS A 398 -21.10 -11.33 0.16
CA LYS A 398 -21.99 -12.36 0.70
C LYS A 398 -21.49 -13.77 0.51
N VAL A 399 -20.77 -14.06 -0.58
CA VAL A 399 -20.37 -15.41 -0.95
C VAL A 399 -19.55 -16.09 0.15
N PHE A 400 -18.77 -15.29 0.90
CA PHE A 400 -17.99 -15.76 2.05
C PHE A 400 -18.61 -15.40 3.40
N SER A 401 -19.91 -15.08 3.45
CA SER A 401 -20.65 -14.94 4.71
C SER A 401 -20.81 -16.31 5.38
N LEU A 402 -20.99 -16.31 6.70
CA LEU A 402 -21.25 -17.54 7.46
C LEU A 402 -22.48 -18.27 6.92
N GLU A 403 -23.57 -17.53 6.65
CA GLU A 403 -24.81 -18.09 6.13
C GLU A 403 -24.61 -18.82 4.80
N GLU A 404 -23.90 -18.21 3.85
CA GLU A 404 -23.62 -18.83 2.56
C GLU A 404 -22.69 -20.05 2.68
N MET A 405 -21.64 -19.96 3.51
CA MET A 405 -20.66 -21.05 3.66
C MET A 405 -21.19 -22.26 4.44
N GLU A 406 -22.23 -22.08 5.25
CA GLU A 406 -22.91 -23.19 5.93
C GLU A 406 -23.84 -23.98 5.01
N LYS A 407 -24.27 -23.40 3.89
CA LYS A 407 -25.11 -24.09 2.89
C LYS A 407 -24.32 -25.21 2.22
N SER A 408 -24.98 -26.35 1.97
CA SER A 408 -24.37 -27.50 1.28
C SER A 408 -23.90 -27.16 -0.14
N SER A 409 -24.57 -26.21 -0.81
CA SER A 409 -24.22 -25.71 -2.14
C SER A 409 -22.87 -24.99 -2.19
N PHE A 410 -22.34 -24.51 -1.06
CA PHE A 410 -21.06 -23.81 -1.04
C PHE A 410 -19.89 -24.74 -1.41
N LYS A 411 -20.01 -26.05 -1.18
CA LYS A 411 -18.96 -27.03 -1.55
C LYS A 411 -18.65 -26.99 -3.05
N GLU A 412 -19.67 -26.88 -3.90
CA GLU A 412 -19.48 -26.76 -5.35
C GLU A 412 -18.88 -25.40 -5.72
N ARG A 413 -19.29 -24.32 -5.05
CA ARG A 413 -18.66 -23.00 -5.24
C ARG A 413 -17.18 -23.03 -4.87
N ALA A 414 -16.82 -23.64 -3.74
CA ALA A 414 -15.44 -23.77 -3.32
C ALA A 414 -14.58 -24.53 -4.33
N LYS A 415 -15.13 -25.58 -4.97
CA LYS A 415 -14.46 -26.30 -6.06
C LYS A 415 -14.24 -25.41 -7.29
N ILE A 416 -15.25 -24.63 -7.68
CA ILE A 416 -15.14 -23.66 -8.78
C ILE A 416 -14.06 -22.62 -8.47
N ILE A 417 -14.06 -22.05 -7.26
CA ILE A 417 -13.06 -21.08 -6.79
C ILE A 417 -11.66 -21.68 -6.87
N LYS A 418 -11.46 -22.87 -6.31
CA LYS A 418 -10.15 -23.52 -6.28
C LYS A 418 -9.61 -23.82 -7.69
N ASN A 419 -10.48 -24.23 -8.61
CA ASN A 419 -10.08 -24.53 -9.98
C ASN A 419 -9.85 -23.27 -10.83
N GLY A 420 -10.61 -22.21 -10.56
CA GLY A 420 -10.52 -20.96 -11.32
C GLY A 420 -9.49 -19.96 -10.81
N LEU A 421 -8.98 -20.15 -9.58
CA LEU A 421 -7.92 -19.33 -8.96
C LEU A 421 -6.75 -20.21 -8.51
N PRO A 422 -5.99 -20.84 -9.41
CA PRO A 422 -4.99 -21.87 -9.07
C PRO A 422 -3.88 -21.40 -8.11
N GLU A 423 -3.52 -20.11 -8.11
CA GLU A 423 -2.49 -19.55 -7.22
C GLU A 423 -3.05 -18.54 -6.20
N ASN A 424 -4.26 -18.01 -6.45
CA ASN A 424 -4.79 -16.83 -5.75
C ASN A 424 -5.96 -17.11 -4.80
N TYR A 425 -6.49 -18.34 -4.79
CA TYR A 425 -7.57 -18.69 -3.86
C TYR A 425 -7.16 -18.55 -2.39
N LYS A 426 -5.86 -18.63 -2.07
CA LYS A 426 -5.33 -18.38 -0.72
C LYS A 426 -5.57 -16.94 -0.23
N HIS A 427 -5.68 -15.97 -1.14
CA HIS A 427 -6.01 -14.59 -0.79
C HIS A 427 -7.47 -14.46 -0.36
N VAL A 428 -8.37 -15.32 -0.86
CA VAL A 428 -9.73 -15.41 -0.31
C VAL A 428 -9.66 -15.68 1.19
N PHE A 429 -8.83 -16.62 1.63
CA PHE A 429 -8.66 -16.92 3.05
C PHE A 429 -8.18 -15.70 3.85
N ASN A 430 -7.24 -14.93 3.29
CA ASN A 430 -6.66 -13.76 3.93
C ASN A 430 -7.59 -12.52 3.90
N PHE A 431 -8.45 -12.37 2.88
CA PHE A 431 -9.18 -11.13 2.57
C PHE A 431 -10.72 -11.21 2.52
N SER A 432 -11.34 -12.40 2.49
CA SER A 432 -12.81 -12.51 2.50
C SER A 432 -13.35 -11.97 3.84
N SER A 433 -14.09 -10.87 3.98
CA SER A 433 -14.80 -9.99 3.05
C SER A 433 -14.74 -8.56 3.61
N GLY A 434 -14.59 -7.56 2.73
CA GLY A 434 -14.55 -6.12 3.01
C GLY A 434 -15.79 -5.46 3.64
N ASN A 435 -16.49 -6.14 4.55
CA ASN A 435 -17.35 -5.53 5.57
C ASN A 435 -16.66 -5.52 6.96
N SER A 436 -15.33 -5.67 6.97
CA SER A 436 -14.48 -5.90 8.14
C SER A 436 -14.14 -4.64 8.96
N THR A 437 -15.12 -3.79 9.23
CA THR A 437 -15.12 -2.92 10.41
C THR A 437 -16.07 -3.43 11.51
N GLY A 438 -16.95 -4.42 11.22
CA GLY A 438 -18.01 -4.84 12.14
C GLY A 438 -17.95 -6.25 12.79
N HIS A 439 -17.11 -7.18 12.34
CA HIS A 439 -17.25 -8.60 12.76
C HIS A 439 -15.95 -9.34 13.11
N ARG A 440 -15.11 -8.79 14.01
CA ARG A 440 -14.00 -9.56 14.61
C ARG A 440 -14.48 -10.89 15.22
N GLU A 441 -15.70 -10.91 15.78
CA GLU A 441 -16.29 -12.06 16.46
C GLU A 441 -16.54 -13.26 15.53
N ASN A 442 -16.94 -13.02 14.28
CA ASN A 442 -17.29 -14.09 13.34
C ASN A 442 -16.10 -14.64 12.55
N ARG A 443 -14.95 -13.95 12.58
CA ARG A 443 -13.78 -14.29 11.74
C ARG A 443 -13.26 -15.69 12.01
N ASN A 444 -13.19 -16.11 13.27
CA ASN A 444 -12.74 -17.47 13.62
C ASN A 444 -13.62 -18.55 12.95
N LYS A 445 -14.94 -18.41 13.05
CA LYS A 445 -15.89 -19.35 12.42
C LYS A 445 -15.81 -19.30 10.90
N GLN A 446 -15.59 -18.12 10.33
CA GLN A 446 -15.41 -17.93 8.89
C GLN A 446 -14.19 -18.70 8.37
N LEU A 447 -13.03 -18.55 9.04
CA LEU A 447 -11.80 -19.27 8.67
C LEU A 447 -11.96 -20.78 8.83
N SER A 448 -12.62 -21.26 9.90
CA SER A 448 -12.94 -22.68 10.07
C SER A 448 -13.76 -23.24 8.90
N LEU A 449 -14.76 -22.49 8.42
CA LEU A 449 -15.57 -22.92 7.27
C LEU A 449 -14.76 -22.93 5.97
N LEU A 450 -13.90 -21.93 5.75
CA LEU A 450 -13.02 -21.90 4.58
C LEU A 450 -12.04 -23.10 4.58
N ILE A 451 -11.47 -23.45 5.73
CA ILE A 451 -10.65 -24.66 5.89
C ILE A 451 -11.46 -25.92 5.56
N LYS A 452 -12.67 -26.04 6.11
CA LYS A 452 -13.58 -27.18 5.86
C LYS A 452 -13.87 -27.36 4.35
N HIS A 453 -13.94 -26.26 3.61
CA HIS A 453 -14.18 -26.26 2.16
C HIS A 453 -12.87 -26.30 1.33
N GLY A 454 -11.71 -26.38 1.98
CA GLY A 454 -10.41 -26.50 1.31
C GLY A 454 -9.89 -25.21 0.67
N LEU A 455 -10.43 -24.06 1.07
CA LEU A 455 -10.06 -22.72 0.60
C LEU A 455 -9.10 -22.02 1.60
N TYR A 456 -7.92 -22.59 1.80
CA TYR A 456 -6.90 -22.04 2.70
C TYR A 456 -5.47 -22.27 2.17
N PRO A 457 -4.51 -21.39 2.51
CA PRO A 457 -3.10 -21.62 2.24
C PRO A 457 -2.58 -22.81 3.06
N LYS A 458 -1.80 -23.68 2.40
CA LYS A 458 -1.07 -24.78 3.06
C LYS A 458 0.37 -24.41 3.42
N ASP A 459 0.68 -23.12 3.39
CA ASP A 459 1.99 -22.56 3.64
C ASP A 459 1.89 -21.50 4.78
N PRO A 460 3.01 -20.92 5.20
CA PRO A 460 3.06 -19.87 6.22
C PRO A 460 2.24 -18.61 5.92
N SER A 461 1.73 -18.38 4.69
CA SER A 461 0.88 -17.23 4.40
C SER A 461 -0.47 -17.29 5.12
N ILE A 462 -0.81 -18.42 5.75
CA ILE A 462 -1.97 -18.55 6.65
C ILE A 462 -1.96 -17.54 7.80
N ALA A 463 -0.78 -17.12 8.27
CA ALA A 463 -0.64 -16.21 9.41
C ALA A 463 -1.28 -14.83 9.17
N PHE A 464 -1.33 -14.35 7.92
CA PHE A 464 -1.96 -13.08 7.58
C PHE A 464 -3.44 -13.03 7.96
N ALA A 465 -4.17 -14.14 7.81
CA ALA A 465 -5.58 -14.21 8.19
C ALA A 465 -5.81 -14.15 9.71
N LEU A 466 -4.78 -14.40 10.52
CA LEU A 466 -4.87 -14.58 11.97
C LEU A 466 -4.65 -13.29 12.76
N HIS A 467 -4.13 -12.21 12.15
CA HIS A 467 -3.72 -11.00 12.86
C HIS A 467 -4.80 -10.32 13.72
N ARG A 468 -6.09 -10.54 13.41
CA ARG A 468 -7.23 -9.99 14.17
C ARG A 468 -7.85 -10.96 15.17
N LEU A 469 -7.30 -12.18 15.28
CA LEU A 469 -7.81 -13.20 16.19
C LEU A 469 -7.10 -13.15 17.54
N THR A 470 -7.77 -13.65 18.58
CA THR A 470 -7.10 -13.96 19.84
C THR A 470 -6.08 -15.07 19.63
N LEU A 471 -5.10 -15.19 20.54
CA LEU A 471 -4.11 -16.27 20.49
C LEU A 471 -4.77 -17.65 20.44
N SER A 472 -5.74 -17.91 21.34
CA SER A 472 -6.46 -19.19 21.40
C SER A 472 -7.18 -19.52 20.08
N ASN A 473 -7.83 -18.53 19.45
CA ASN A 473 -8.47 -18.72 18.15
C ASN A 473 -7.44 -18.96 17.05
N SER A 474 -6.33 -18.22 17.04
CA SER A 474 -5.25 -18.40 16.06
C SER A 474 -4.69 -19.83 16.10
N LEU A 475 -4.37 -20.34 17.30
CA LEU A 475 -3.89 -21.72 17.50
C LEU A 475 -4.94 -22.75 17.09
N SER A 476 -6.23 -22.50 17.36
CA SER A 476 -7.33 -23.35 16.93
C SER A 476 -7.42 -23.45 15.40
N ILE A 477 -7.26 -22.32 14.69
CA ILE A 477 -7.28 -22.29 13.22
C ILE A 477 -6.06 -23.02 12.64
N LEU A 478 -4.86 -22.78 13.17
CA LEU A 478 -3.65 -23.51 12.75
C LEU A 478 -3.83 -25.03 12.93
N LYS A 479 -4.39 -25.46 14.06
CA LYS A 479 -4.68 -26.88 14.31
C LYS A 479 -5.70 -27.45 13.31
N GLN A 480 -6.72 -26.68 12.93
CA GLN A 480 -7.73 -27.11 11.95
C GLN A 480 -7.17 -27.20 10.53
N ALA A 481 -6.26 -26.29 10.15
CA ALA A 481 -5.61 -26.29 8.84
C ALA A 481 -4.77 -27.57 8.61
N GLY A 482 -4.28 -28.17 9.70
CA GLY A 482 -3.52 -29.42 9.68
C GLY A 482 -2.06 -29.19 9.31
N ASP A 483 -1.53 -30.03 8.44
CA ASP A 483 -0.13 -29.95 7.99
C ASP A 483 0.06 -28.71 7.12
N ILE A 484 0.77 -27.72 7.67
CA ILE A 484 1.22 -26.50 6.99
C ILE A 484 2.71 -26.69 6.66
N ASP A 485 3.10 -26.33 5.45
CA ASP A 485 4.50 -26.36 5.03
C ASP A 485 5.36 -25.50 5.94
N THR A 486 6.58 -25.96 6.23
CA THR A 486 7.50 -25.25 7.13
C THR A 486 7.92 -23.89 6.58
N THR A 487 7.89 -23.74 5.25
CA THR A 487 8.15 -22.48 4.56
C THR A 487 7.26 -22.27 3.36
N GLY A 488 7.00 -21.00 3.06
CA GLY A 488 6.36 -20.57 1.82
C GLY A 488 7.38 -20.20 0.75
N LYS A 489 6.94 -19.38 -0.21
CA LYS A 489 7.79 -18.79 -1.23
C LYS A 489 8.95 -18.00 -0.58
N TYR A 490 10.15 -18.07 -1.15
CA TYR A 490 11.34 -17.34 -0.67
C TYR A 490 11.85 -17.76 0.73
N GLY A 491 11.39 -18.89 1.28
CA GLY A 491 11.82 -19.35 2.61
C GLY A 491 11.14 -18.62 3.78
N VAL A 492 10.00 -17.94 3.56
CA VAL A 492 9.23 -17.29 4.64
C VAL A 492 8.72 -18.32 5.64
N THR A 493 8.94 -18.08 6.93
CA THR A 493 8.48 -18.94 8.03
C THR A 493 7.13 -18.47 8.57
N LEU A 494 6.44 -19.33 9.34
CA LEU A 494 5.20 -18.96 10.02
C LEU A 494 5.44 -17.87 11.08
N VAL A 495 6.59 -17.90 11.75
CA VAL A 495 7.03 -16.86 12.69
C VAL A 495 7.18 -15.52 11.97
N PHE A 496 7.86 -15.52 10.82
CA PHE A 496 8.05 -14.31 10.00
C PHE A 496 6.71 -13.66 9.63
N ASN A 497 5.76 -14.41 9.05
CA ASN A 497 4.47 -13.85 8.67
C ASN A 497 3.60 -13.44 9.86
N ALA A 498 3.74 -14.11 11.02
CA ALA A 498 3.07 -13.70 12.26
C ALA A 498 3.61 -12.35 12.77
N VAL A 499 4.93 -12.12 12.69
CA VAL A 499 5.56 -10.83 12.99
C VAL A 499 5.08 -9.75 12.02
N LEU A 500 5.19 -10.02 10.72
CA LEU A 500 4.86 -9.08 9.66
C LEU A 500 3.40 -8.63 9.71
N SER A 501 2.49 -9.55 9.98
CA SER A 501 1.06 -9.26 10.13
C SER A 501 0.68 -8.58 11.46
N GLY A 502 1.64 -8.38 12.36
CA GLY A 502 1.48 -7.71 13.65
C GLY A 502 0.88 -8.57 14.76
N ASN A 503 0.91 -9.90 14.63
CA ASN A 503 0.42 -10.83 15.64
C ASN A 503 1.53 -11.26 16.61
N ASN A 504 2.07 -10.32 17.39
CA ASN A 504 3.18 -10.55 18.32
C ASN A 504 2.93 -11.75 19.27
N LYS A 505 1.71 -11.89 19.80
CA LYS A 505 1.35 -12.98 20.73
C LYS A 505 1.43 -14.37 20.08
N LEU A 506 0.97 -14.47 18.82
CA LEU A 506 1.10 -15.71 18.06
C LEU A 506 2.57 -16.00 17.78
N ALA A 507 3.32 -15.01 17.31
CA ALA A 507 4.75 -15.16 17.04
C ALA A 507 5.54 -15.59 18.29
N THR A 508 5.31 -14.97 19.46
CA THR A 508 5.89 -15.39 20.75
C THR A 508 5.60 -16.86 21.05
N THR A 509 4.36 -17.29 20.87
CA THR A 509 3.96 -18.67 21.14
C THR A 509 4.66 -19.64 20.18
N LEU A 510 4.70 -19.31 18.89
CA LEU A 510 5.39 -20.12 17.87
C LEU A 510 6.89 -20.25 18.16
N ILE A 511 7.55 -19.16 18.57
CA ILE A 511 8.98 -19.18 18.95
C ILE A 511 9.18 -20.09 20.17
N ASN A 512 8.34 -19.95 21.19
CA ASN A 512 8.42 -20.79 22.40
C ASN A 512 8.12 -22.27 22.12
N ASP A 513 7.28 -22.56 21.12
CA ASP A 513 6.97 -23.91 20.65
C ASP A 513 8.08 -24.50 19.74
N GLY A 514 9.16 -23.75 19.49
CA GLY A 514 10.32 -24.20 18.73
C GLY A 514 10.19 -24.07 17.21
N TYR A 515 9.26 -23.25 16.71
CA TYR A 515 9.21 -22.94 15.28
C TYR A 515 10.46 -22.11 14.90
N PRO A 516 11.09 -22.41 13.75
CA PRO A 516 12.27 -21.67 13.32
C PRO A 516 11.91 -20.22 12.99
N LEU A 517 12.74 -19.28 13.44
CA LEU A 517 12.65 -17.87 13.02
C LEU A 517 12.98 -17.74 11.52
N THR A 518 14.10 -18.34 11.11
CA THR A 518 14.60 -18.39 9.74
C THR A 518 15.01 -19.81 9.38
N LEU A 519 14.97 -20.20 8.09
CA LEU A 519 15.46 -21.50 7.63
C LEU A 519 16.92 -21.48 7.16
N SER A 520 17.41 -20.31 6.74
CA SER A 520 18.75 -20.11 6.26
C SER A 520 19.17 -18.65 6.49
N THR A 521 20.46 -18.36 6.30
CA THR A 521 21.00 -17.00 6.30
C THR A 521 20.45 -16.12 5.18
N LYS A 522 19.79 -16.71 4.17
CA LYS A 522 19.13 -16.00 3.07
C LYS A 522 17.61 -15.88 3.24
N SER A 523 17.05 -16.44 4.31
CA SER A 523 15.61 -16.39 4.57
C SER A 523 15.22 -15.07 5.23
N PRO A 524 14.00 -14.53 4.99
CA PRO A 524 13.55 -13.27 5.56
C PRO A 524 13.69 -13.19 7.08
N ASP A 525 14.22 -12.06 7.56
CA ASP A 525 14.51 -11.83 8.97
C ASP A 525 13.30 -11.27 9.75
N PRO A 526 12.77 -12.00 10.77
CA PRO A 526 11.67 -11.52 11.59
C PRO A 526 12.00 -10.29 12.44
N LEU A 527 13.23 -10.11 12.92
CA LEU A 527 13.64 -8.91 13.66
C LEU A 527 13.57 -7.69 12.75
N LEU A 528 14.11 -7.80 11.53
CA LEU A 528 14.05 -6.73 10.56
C LEU A 528 12.61 -6.34 10.20
N ALA A 529 11.73 -7.33 9.97
CA ALA A 529 10.31 -7.09 9.71
C ALA A 529 9.61 -6.39 10.88
N TYR A 530 9.94 -6.75 12.12
CA TYR A 530 9.41 -6.07 13.30
C TYR A 530 9.83 -4.60 13.35
N LEU A 531 11.13 -4.31 13.16
CA LEU A 531 11.67 -2.95 13.17
C LEU A 531 11.09 -2.07 12.05
N ASN A 532 10.93 -2.63 10.86
CA ASN A 532 10.33 -1.91 9.74
C ASN A 532 8.83 -1.62 9.96
N ARG A 533 8.06 -2.58 10.50
CA ARG A 533 6.64 -2.36 10.82
C ARG A 533 6.42 -1.21 11.81
N LEU A 534 7.33 -0.99 12.76
CA LEU A 534 7.24 0.15 13.69
C LEU A 534 7.25 1.51 12.95
N ARG A 535 7.80 1.58 11.73
CA ARG A 535 7.74 2.78 10.87
C ARG A 535 6.32 3.06 10.37
N ALA A 536 5.58 2.01 10.01
CA ALA A 536 4.24 2.11 9.46
C ALA A 536 3.15 2.25 10.55
N ASN A 537 3.35 1.63 11.72
CA ASN A 537 2.37 1.64 12.80
C ASN A 537 3.02 1.84 14.18
N LYS A 538 3.19 3.10 14.58
CA LYS A 538 3.92 3.50 15.80
C LYS A 538 3.35 2.92 17.11
N ARG A 539 2.10 2.45 17.12
CA ARG A 539 1.38 2.00 18.34
C ARG A 539 1.62 0.55 18.75
N GLU A 540 2.40 -0.23 17.99
CA GLU A 540 2.56 -1.68 18.20
C GLU A 540 3.89 -2.09 18.86
N PHE A 541 4.58 -1.15 19.50
CA PHE A 541 5.81 -1.44 20.23
C PHE A 541 5.56 -2.32 21.46
N ASP A 542 6.20 -3.49 21.45
CA ASP A 542 6.22 -4.48 22.52
C ASP A 542 7.68 -4.82 22.85
N SER A 543 8.16 -4.33 23.99
CA SER A 543 9.57 -4.49 24.39
C SER A 543 9.94 -5.94 24.71
N GLN A 544 9.03 -6.71 25.30
CA GLN A 544 9.25 -8.13 25.60
C GLN A 544 9.34 -8.96 24.33
N PHE A 545 8.52 -8.59 23.33
CA PHE A 545 8.59 -9.24 22.03
C PHE A 545 9.86 -8.90 21.26
N LEU A 546 10.31 -7.63 21.34
CA LEU A 546 11.61 -7.24 20.79
C LEU A 546 12.75 -8.03 21.44
N GLU A 547 12.75 -8.17 22.78
CA GLU A 547 13.75 -8.98 23.50
C GLU A 547 13.79 -10.42 22.99
N LEU A 548 12.61 -11.03 22.80
CA LEU A 548 12.51 -12.38 22.27
C LEU A 548 13.10 -12.49 20.86
N LEU A 549 12.82 -11.53 19.98
CA LEU A 549 13.39 -11.51 18.63
C LEU A 549 14.92 -11.30 18.67
N MET A 550 15.40 -10.39 19.51
CA MET A 550 16.83 -10.13 19.69
C MET A 550 17.59 -11.38 20.15
N VAL A 551 17.11 -12.07 21.18
CA VAL A 551 17.75 -13.29 21.72
C VAL A 551 17.81 -14.42 20.67
N ASN A 552 16.84 -14.47 19.76
CA ASN A 552 16.74 -15.51 18.74
C ASN A 552 17.31 -15.10 17.37
N THR A 553 17.81 -13.85 17.23
CA THR A 553 18.45 -13.38 15.99
C THR A 553 19.96 -13.52 16.13
N PRO A 554 20.62 -14.42 15.37
CA PRO A 554 22.01 -14.78 15.62
C PRO A 554 23.01 -13.67 15.29
N GLN A 555 22.66 -12.76 14.37
CA GLN A 555 23.55 -11.69 13.94
C GLN A 555 22.77 -10.42 13.60
N ILE A 556 23.20 -9.30 14.21
CA ILE A 556 22.75 -7.97 13.81
C ILE A 556 23.52 -7.54 12.56
N THR A 557 22.80 -7.02 11.57
CA THR A 557 23.32 -6.68 10.23
C THR A 557 23.13 -5.18 9.96
N GLN A 558 23.72 -4.69 8.88
CA GLN A 558 23.53 -3.30 8.46
C GLN A 558 22.05 -2.95 8.20
N TRP A 559 21.23 -3.93 7.81
CA TRP A 559 19.79 -3.72 7.60
C TRP A 559 19.04 -3.43 8.91
N HIS A 560 19.41 -4.10 10.00
CA HIS A 560 18.87 -3.81 11.33
C HIS A 560 19.25 -2.40 11.80
N ILE A 561 20.52 -2.03 11.63
CA ILE A 561 21.02 -0.70 11.96
C ILE A 561 20.29 0.37 11.15
N ASN A 562 20.11 0.14 9.84
CA ASN A 562 19.38 1.04 8.97
C ASN A 562 17.91 1.17 9.39
N ALA A 563 17.25 0.07 9.77
CA ALA A 563 15.86 0.11 10.23
C ALA A 563 15.70 0.95 11.50
N VAL A 564 16.58 0.79 12.49
CA VAL A 564 16.58 1.64 13.71
C VAL A 564 16.95 3.09 13.38
N HIS A 565 17.90 3.31 12.48
CA HIS A 565 18.19 4.66 12.00
C HIS A 565 16.97 5.31 11.35
N TYR A 566 16.21 4.59 10.52
CA TYR A 566 14.96 5.09 9.96
C TYR A 566 13.91 5.42 11.02
N LEU A 567 13.81 4.64 12.10
CA LEU A 567 12.95 4.97 13.24
C LEU A 567 13.39 6.28 13.89
N LYS A 568 14.71 6.48 14.04
CA LYS A 568 15.29 7.71 14.60
C LYS A 568 14.98 8.93 13.73
N LEU A 569 15.20 8.84 12.41
CA LEU A 569 14.91 9.93 11.46
C LEU A 569 13.42 10.31 11.34
N ASN A 570 12.52 9.44 11.80
CA ASN A 570 11.07 9.66 11.74
C ASN A 570 10.45 9.97 13.10
N ASP A 571 11.28 10.35 14.08
CA ASP A 571 10.87 10.70 15.43
C ASP A 571 9.97 9.61 16.03
N PHE A 572 10.42 8.36 15.99
CA PHE A 572 9.72 7.26 16.62
C PHE A 572 9.89 7.35 18.14
N GLU A 573 8.77 7.44 18.87
CA GLU A 573 8.75 7.80 20.30
C GLU A 573 9.54 6.85 21.22
N PHE A 574 9.72 5.59 20.83
CA PHE A 574 10.45 4.58 21.61
C PHE A 574 11.87 4.30 21.10
N VAL A 575 12.35 5.03 20.09
CA VAL A 575 13.64 4.70 19.44
C VAL A 575 14.81 4.80 20.40
N ASP A 576 14.85 5.82 21.27
CA ASP A 576 15.95 5.98 22.23
C ASP A 576 15.96 4.85 23.27
N ALA A 577 14.78 4.40 23.71
CA ALA A 577 14.65 3.25 24.61
C ALA A 577 15.10 1.93 23.94
N ILE A 578 14.84 1.76 22.64
CA ILE A 578 15.34 0.62 21.85
C ILE A 578 16.88 0.67 21.79
N ILE A 579 17.45 1.83 21.47
CA ILE A 579 18.90 2.03 21.37
C ILE A 579 19.59 1.80 22.71
N GLU A 580 19.00 2.27 23.81
CA GLU A 580 19.53 2.07 25.16
C GLU A 580 19.50 0.59 25.57
N ALA A 581 18.41 -0.12 25.27
CA ALA A 581 18.26 -1.54 25.61
C ALA A 581 19.12 -2.47 24.73
N TYR A 582 19.30 -2.12 23.45
CA TYR A 582 20.03 -2.91 22.46
C TYR A 582 21.03 -2.04 21.68
N PRO A 583 22.15 -1.64 22.30
CA PRO A 583 23.15 -0.79 21.65
C PRO A 583 23.71 -1.37 20.36
N GLU A 584 23.70 -2.70 20.18
CA GLU A 584 24.09 -3.38 18.96
C GLU A 584 23.21 -3.06 17.74
N LEU A 585 21.93 -2.69 17.96
CA LEU A 585 21.03 -2.25 16.88
C LEU A 585 21.36 -0.83 16.39
N TYR A 586 22.19 -0.09 17.11
CA TYR A 586 22.57 1.27 16.76
C TYR A 586 23.95 1.62 17.34
N SER A 587 24.94 0.76 17.06
CA SER A 587 26.29 0.89 17.62
C SER A 587 26.99 2.16 17.12
N GLN A 588 26.71 2.51 15.87
CA GLN A 588 27.06 3.76 15.25
C GLN A 588 25.97 4.13 14.23
N PRO A 589 25.75 5.43 13.99
CA PRO A 589 24.95 5.84 12.85
C PRO A 589 25.52 5.22 11.55
N PRO A 590 24.66 4.75 10.64
CA PRO A 590 25.11 4.11 9.41
C PRO A 590 25.73 5.14 8.45
N ASP A 591 26.92 4.86 7.90
CA ASP A 591 27.52 5.69 6.84
C ASP A 591 26.71 5.60 5.52
N THR A 592 25.97 4.51 5.34
CA THR A 592 25.11 4.26 4.17
C THR A 592 23.76 3.68 4.59
N LEU A 593 22.69 4.41 4.33
CA LEU A 593 21.33 3.91 4.32
C LEU A 593 21.05 3.13 3.04
N LEU A 594 20.50 1.95 3.23
CA LEU A 594 20.06 1.09 2.14
C LEU A 594 18.55 1.25 2.00
N THR A 595 18.09 1.57 0.79
CA THR A 595 16.67 1.64 0.44
C THR A 595 16.37 0.63 -0.66
N ILE A 596 15.19 0.02 -0.58
CA ILE A 596 14.71 -0.89 -1.60
C ILE A 596 13.97 -0.11 -2.67
N ASP A 597 14.32 -0.36 -3.93
CA ASP A 597 13.55 0.03 -5.10
C ASP A 597 12.69 -1.18 -5.54
N CYS A 598 11.36 -1.04 -5.55
CA CYS A 598 10.45 -2.07 -6.08
C CYS A 598 10.53 -2.18 -7.63
N ASP A 599 11.54 -1.58 -8.27
CA ASP A 599 11.72 -1.51 -9.73
C ASP A 599 10.46 -0.94 -10.43
N GLY A 600 9.81 0.04 -9.81
CA GLY A 600 8.56 0.63 -10.29
C GLY A 600 7.26 -0.15 -9.98
N GLN A 601 7.31 -1.24 -9.19
CA GLN A 601 6.10 -1.90 -8.68
C GLN A 601 5.51 -1.16 -7.47
N ARG A 602 4.17 -0.98 -7.43
CA ARG A 602 3.45 -0.12 -6.48
C ARG A 602 3.42 -0.67 -5.05
N ILE A 603 3.48 0.25 -4.08
CA ILE A 603 3.03 0.09 -2.67
C ILE A 603 1.94 1.14 -2.39
N GLU A 604 0.78 0.72 -1.88
CA GLU A 604 -0.15 1.57 -1.14
C GLU A 604 -0.65 0.78 0.08
N PHE A 605 -0.28 1.22 1.29
CA PHE A 605 -0.96 0.83 2.53
C PHE A 605 -1.68 2.05 3.06
N GLY A 606 -3.00 2.04 2.94
CA GLY A 606 -3.92 2.88 3.71
C GLY A 606 -4.47 2.11 4.90
#